data_AF-A0A0A6UE77-F1
#
_entry.id   AF-A0A0A6UE77-F1
#
_cell.length_a   1.000
_cell.length_b   1.000
_cell.length_c   1.000
_cell.angle_alpha   90.00
_cell.angle_beta   90.00
_cell.angle_gamma   90.00
#
_symmetry.space_group_name_H-M   'P 1'
#
loop_
_entity.id
_entity.type
_entity.pdbx_description
1 polymer ?
#
loop_
_entity_poly.entity_id
_entity_poly.type
_entity_poly.pdbx_seq_one_letter_code
_entity_poly.pdbx_strand_id
1 'polypeptide(L)'
;MKTLGVVMIAGFALAACGTVDAVQETVETVSVSAKLAQGVPTPKTPAFHYTVKGGVQPFSGVVDGPNQATTAAFADKDPDGFTMSMTFLVVGSDSWTKISFSGAPAGADLPKLPKQWMKLDKSKLPADLAGDLEFSGKSDPGYVSNLLVAAADLKETGPNAYAGTTDLTRSTEAEIVDAATLTALGEKAKTVPLEVSVDSEGRIAKAVVRIPAAGKAKAATYEVVYDRYGSAAPLTAPAGGVAAPAAVYQMFNS
;
A
#
# COMPACT_ATOMS: atom_id res chain seq x y z
N MET A 1 40.99 -8.35 -50.79
CA MET A 1 41.79 -7.13 -51.05
C MET A 1 40.88 -5.93 -51.16
N LYS A 2 40.89 -5.06 -50.15
CA LYS A 2 40.63 -3.60 -50.21
C LYS A 2 40.91 -3.02 -48.81
N THR A 3 42.08 -2.36 -48.72
CA THR A 3 42.44 -1.15 -47.95
C THR A 3 41.57 -0.76 -46.74
N LEU A 4 42.13 -0.76 -45.51
CA LEU A 4 42.94 0.28 -44.83
C LEU A 4 42.08 1.27 -44.03
N GLY A 5 42.39 1.40 -42.74
CA GLY A 5 41.83 2.41 -41.84
C GLY A 5 42.34 2.22 -40.42
N VAL A 6 43.65 2.42 -40.21
CA VAL A 6 44.25 2.50 -38.87
C VAL A 6 43.90 3.88 -38.30
N VAL A 7 43.29 3.90 -37.12
CA VAL A 7 43.24 5.09 -36.27
C VAL A 7 43.87 4.71 -34.92
N MET A 8 45.06 5.24 -34.69
CA MET A 8 45.66 5.32 -33.36
C MET A 8 44.89 6.36 -32.54
N ILE A 9 44.48 6.00 -31.33
CA ILE A 9 44.19 6.98 -30.28
C ILE A 9 45.06 6.65 -29.08
N ALA A 10 45.82 7.66 -28.71
CA ALA A 10 46.85 7.70 -27.69
C ALA A 10 46.29 7.44 -26.29
N GLY A 11 47.11 6.79 -25.46
CA GLY A 11 46.88 6.69 -24.03
C GLY A 11 46.99 8.06 -23.36
N PHE A 12 46.03 8.36 -22.50
CA PHE A 12 46.19 9.30 -21.41
C PHE A 12 46.12 8.52 -20.10
N ALA A 13 47.28 8.35 -19.47
CA ALA A 13 47.37 8.03 -18.06
C ALA A 13 47.11 9.33 -17.28
N LEU A 14 45.95 9.43 -16.65
CA LEU A 14 45.66 10.42 -15.62
C LEU A 14 45.46 9.67 -14.30
N ALA A 15 46.43 9.84 -13.41
CA ALA A 15 46.25 9.56 -11.99
C ALA A 15 45.21 10.55 -11.44
N ALA A 16 44.04 10.05 -11.07
CA ALA A 16 43.05 10.76 -10.29
C ALA A 16 42.57 9.84 -9.16
N CYS A 17 43.08 10.08 -7.95
CA CYS A 17 42.54 9.51 -6.73
C CYS A 17 41.16 10.12 -6.45
N GLY A 18 40.18 9.25 -6.20
CA GLY A 18 38.92 9.59 -5.54
C GLY A 18 37.77 9.91 -6.50
N THR A 19 36.99 8.89 -6.85
CA THR A 19 35.51 8.88 -7.04
C THR A 19 35.09 7.63 -7.82
N VAL A 20 35.43 6.43 -7.34
CA VAL A 20 34.83 5.19 -7.84
C VAL A 20 33.61 4.76 -7.01
N ASP A 21 33.55 5.14 -5.73
CA ASP A 21 32.44 4.77 -4.86
C ASP A 21 31.11 5.46 -5.23
N ALA A 22 31.11 6.76 -5.54
CA ALA A 22 29.86 7.49 -5.76
C ALA A 22 29.07 7.03 -7.01
N VAL A 23 29.77 6.64 -8.08
CA VAL A 23 29.11 6.15 -9.31
C VAL A 23 28.60 4.73 -9.12
N GLN A 24 29.37 3.88 -8.43
CA GLN A 24 28.97 2.50 -8.16
C GLN A 24 27.80 2.42 -7.18
N GLU A 25 27.82 3.22 -6.11
CA GLU A 25 26.77 3.27 -5.09
C GLU A 25 25.44 3.80 -5.66
N THR A 26 25.49 4.78 -6.55
CA THR A 26 24.28 5.31 -7.23
C THR A 26 23.68 4.28 -8.19
N VAL A 27 24.50 3.60 -8.99
CA VAL A 27 24.05 2.58 -9.95
C VAL A 27 23.47 1.36 -9.24
N GLU A 28 24.12 0.91 -8.16
CA GLU A 28 23.67 -0.23 -7.36
C GLU A 28 22.33 0.07 -6.66
N THR A 29 22.18 1.25 -6.05
CA THR A 29 20.93 1.66 -5.38
C THR A 29 19.74 1.75 -6.35
N VAL A 30 19.96 2.29 -7.56
CA VAL A 30 18.94 2.33 -8.62
C VAL A 30 18.58 0.90 -9.06
N SER A 31 19.56 0.00 -9.14
CA SER A 31 19.32 -1.40 -9.53
C SER A 31 18.51 -2.19 -8.49
N VAL A 32 18.75 -1.96 -7.19
CA VAL A 32 17.99 -2.61 -6.11
C VAL A 32 16.54 -2.13 -6.11
N SER A 33 16.32 -0.82 -6.21
CA SER A 33 14.97 -0.25 -6.25
C SER A 33 14.20 -0.74 -7.48
N ALA A 34 14.85 -0.81 -8.65
CA ALA A 34 14.26 -1.35 -9.87
C ALA A 34 13.93 -2.86 -9.76
N LYS A 35 14.78 -3.64 -9.08
CA LYS A 35 14.52 -5.06 -8.78
C LYS A 35 13.30 -5.23 -7.86
N LEU A 36 13.25 -4.46 -6.77
CA LEU A 36 12.14 -4.52 -5.82
C LEU A 36 10.82 -4.06 -6.44
N ALA A 37 10.85 -3.05 -7.31
CA ALA A 37 9.67 -2.57 -8.02
C ALA A 37 9.02 -3.67 -8.89
N GLN A 38 9.81 -4.61 -9.43
CA GLN A 38 9.26 -5.76 -10.18
C GLN A 38 8.50 -6.75 -9.29
N GLY A 39 8.80 -6.76 -7.98
CA GLY A 39 8.12 -7.60 -7.00
C GLY A 39 6.79 -7.01 -6.50
N VAL A 40 6.49 -5.73 -6.80
CA VAL A 40 5.23 -5.09 -6.37
C VAL A 40 4.06 -5.71 -7.13
N PRO A 41 2.93 -6.02 -6.48
CA PRO A 41 1.77 -6.56 -7.18
C PRO A 41 1.23 -5.65 -8.29
N THR A 42 0.75 -6.27 -9.36
CA THR A 42 0.16 -5.62 -10.54
C THR A 42 -1.23 -6.21 -10.80
N PRO A 43 -2.03 -5.65 -11.74
CA PRO A 43 -3.31 -6.26 -12.12
C PRO A 43 -3.23 -7.69 -12.65
N LYS A 44 -2.03 -8.15 -13.04
CA LYS A 44 -1.78 -9.52 -13.50
C LYS A 44 -1.38 -10.46 -12.36
N THR A 45 -1.06 -9.92 -11.19
CA THR A 45 -0.67 -10.72 -10.03
C THR A 45 -1.88 -11.55 -9.60
N PRO A 46 -1.72 -12.88 -9.39
CA PRO A 46 -2.81 -13.72 -8.95
C PRO A 46 -3.33 -13.27 -7.59
N ALA A 47 -4.54 -13.70 -7.22
CA ALA A 47 -5.17 -13.31 -5.97
C ALA A 47 -4.21 -13.43 -4.77
N PHE A 48 -4.11 -12.37 -3.98
CA PHE A 48 -3.23 -12.31 -2.81
C PHE A 48 -3.92 -11.54 -1.69
N HIS A 49 -3.55 -11.87 -0.47
CA HIS A 49 -4.03 -11.17 0.71
C HIS A 49 -3.04 -10.08 1.12
N TYR A 50 -3.57 -9.01 1.71
CA TYR A 50 -2.77 -7.93 2.24
C TYR A 50 -3.21 -7.49 3.65
N THR A 51 -2.26 -6.97 4.41
CA THR A 51 -2.53 -6.20 5.64
C THR A 51 -1.73 -4.92 5.65
N VAL A 52 -2.35 -3.85 6.11
CA VAL A 52 -1.74 -2.55 6.38
C VAL A 52 -2.00 -2.21 7.85
N LYS A 53 -0.92 -2.03 8.61
CA LYS A 53 -0.95 -1.61 10.02
C LYS A 53 -0.25 -0.27 10.18
N GLY A 54 -0.66 0.50 11.18
CA GLY A 54 -0.27 1.91 11.29
C GLY A 54 -0.99 2.73 10.22
N GLY A 55 -0.39 3.85 9.81
CA GLY A 55 -1.05 4.78 8.90
C GLY A 55 -2.14 5.60 9.62
N VAL A 56 -2.88 6.38 8.85
CA VAL A 56 -4.08 7.07 9.34
C VAL A 56 -5.18 6.05 9.70
N GLN A 57 -5.34 5.01 8.87
CA GLN A 57 -6.36 3.97 9.06
C GLN A 57 -5.79 2.58 8.72
N PRO A 58 -5.68 1.65 9.69
CA PRO A 58 -5.33 0.26 9.40
C PRO A 58 -6.44 -0.48 8.64
N PHE A 59 -6.05 -1.37 7.73
CA PHE A 59 -6.98 -2.18 6.95
C PHE A 59 -6.35 -3.44 6.38
N SER A 60 -7.17 -4.37 5.91
CA SER A 60 -6.71 -5.63 5.31
C SER A 60 -7.68 -6.11 4.26
N GLY A 61 -7.27 -7.07 3.43
CA GLY A 61 -8.16 -7.59 2.40
C GLY A 61 -7.49 -8.52 1.41
N VAL A 62 -8.13 -8.66 0.27
CA VAL A 62 -7.64 -9.45 -0.86
C VAL A 62 -7.69 -8.57 -2.11
N VAL A 63 -6.65 -8.66 -2.94
CA VAL A 63 -6.68 -8.14 -4.31
C VAL A 63 -6.68 -9.35 -5.23
N ASP A 64 -7.64 -9.40 -6.14
CA ASP A 64 -7.78 -10.39 -7.20
C ASP A 64 -7.82 -9.67 -8.54
N GLY A 65 -6.63 -9.25 -8.98
CA GLY A 65 -6.44 -8.47 -10.20
C GLY A 65 -7.05 -9.11 -11.45
N PRO A 66 -6.80 -10.41 -11.73
CA PRO A 66 -7.38 -11.10 -12.88
C PRO A 66 -8.90 -11.10 -12.91
N ASN A 67 -9.56 -11.12 -11.75
CA ASN A 67 -11.03 -11.03 -11.65
C ASN A 67 -11.54 -9.60 -11.42
N GLN A 68 -10.65 -8.58 -11.52
CA GLN A 68 -10.96 -7.17 -11.28
C GLN A 68 -11.72 -6.96 -9.96
N ALA A 69 -11.24 -7.60 -8.90
CA ALA A 69 -11.93 -7.63 -7.63
C ALA A 69 -11.00 -7.32 -6.47
N THR A 70 -11.54 -6.70 -5.43
CA THR A 70 -10.81 -6.44 -4.20
C THR A 70 -11.74 -6.39 -2.99
N THR A 71 -11.23 -6.74 -1.81
CA THR A 71 -11.88 -6.44 -0.54
C THR A 71 -11.00 -5.53 0.29
N ALA A 72 -11.64 -4.67 1.10
CA ALA A 72 -10.98 -3.86 2.10
C ALA A 72 -11.80 -3.89 3.39
N ALA A 73 -11.19 -4.35 4.48
CA ALA A 73 -11.78 -4.50 5.80
C ALA A 73 -11.16 -3.51 6.78
N PHE A 74 -12.03 -2.78 7.47
CA PHE A 74 -11.73 -1.75 8.46
C PHE A 74 -12.40 -2.12 9.78
N ALA A 75 -11.80 -1.69 10.89
CA ALA A 75 -12.40 -1.81 12.21
C ALA A 75 -12.10 -0.57 13.03
N ASP A 76 -13.16 0.13 13.43
CA ASP A 76 -13.07 1.37 14.20
C ASP A 76 -13.68 1.16 15.57
N LYS A 77 -12.91 1.53 16.60
CA LYS A 77 -13.42 1.58 17.95
C LYS A 77 -14.07 2.94 18.16
N ASP A 78 -15.37 2.90 18.37
CA ASP A 78 -16.15 4.07 18.68
C ASP A 78 -15.85 4.57 20.11
N PRO A 79 -15.83 5.90 20.34
CA PRO A 79 -15.66 6.48 21.68
C PRO A 79 -16.66 5.96 22.73
N ASP A 80 -17.88 5.60 22.31
CA ASP A 80 -18.94 5.06 23.16
C ASP A 80 -18.74 3.58 23.52
N GLY A 81 -17.62 2.99 23.08
CA GLY A 81 -17.12 1.71 23.58
C GLY A 81 -17.45 0.48 22.73
N PHE A 82 -18.09 0.66 21.57
CA PHE A 82 -18.33 -0.42 20.61
C PHE A 82 -17.29 -0.41 19.49
N THR A 83 -17.21 -1.51 18.73
CA THR A 83 -16.40 -1.60 17.53
C THR A 83 -17.31 -1.77 16.32
N MET A 84 -17.19 -0.86 15.36
CA MET A 84 -17.75 -1.02 14.02
C MET A 84 -16.73 -1.76 13.15
N SER A 85 -17.14 -2.85 12.53
CA SER A 85 -16.36 -3.53 11.50
C SER A 85 -17.07 -3.39 10.17
N MET A 86 -16.31 -2.97 9.16
CA MET A 86 -16.79 -2.73 7.82
C MET A 86 -15.91 -3.45 6.83
N THR A 87 -16.51 -4.11 5.84
CA THR A 87 -15.77 -4.71 4.73
C THR A 87 -16.43 -4.30 3.44
N PHE A 88 -15.65 -3.68 2.56
CA PHE A 88 -16.04 -3.47 1.18
C PHE A 88 -15.59 -4.63 0.31
N LEU A 89 -16.37 -4.90 -0.73
CA LEU A 89 -16.03 -5.78 -1.83
C LEU A 89 -16.32 -4.98 -3.10
N VAL A 90 -15.38 -5.01 -4.04
CA VAL A 90 -15.56 -4.53 -5.40
C VAL A 90 -15.30 -5.70 -6.34
N VAL A 91 -16.16 -5.85 -7.36
CA VAL A 91 -16.02 -6.84 -8.43
C VAL A 91 -16.46 -6.16 -9.73
N GLY A 92 -15.50 -5.86 -10.60
CA GLY A 92 -15.74 -5.01 -11.76
C GLY A 92 -16.22 -3.62 -11.33
N SER A 93 -17.43 -3.25 -11.78
CA SER A 93 -18.06 -1.95 -11.45
C SER A 93 -19.03 -2.01 -10.28
N ASP A 94 -19.35 -3.20 -9.79
CA ASP A 94 -20.25 -3.37 -8.66
C ASP A 94 -19.47 -3.29 -7.34
N SER A 95 -20.10 -2.69 -6.33
CA SER A 95 -19.58 -2.61 -4.97
C SER A 95 -20.60 -3.08 -3.94
N TRP A 96 -20.09 -3.70 -2.89
CA TRP A 96 -20.86 -4.21 -1.77
C TRP A 96 -20.17 -3.81 -0.47
N THR A 97 -20.95 -3.71 0.60
CA THR A 97 -20.42 -3.56 1.95
C THR A 97 -21.05 -4.57 2.90
N LYS A 98 -20.31 -4.91 3.94
CA LYS A 98 -20.80 -5.65 5.10
C LYS A 98 -20.40 -4.86 6.34
N ILE A 99 -21.37 -4.53 7.17
CA ILE A 99 -21.16 -3.72 8.37
C ILE A 99 -21.68 -4.52 9.56
N SER A 100 -20.92 -4.53 10.64
CA SER A 100 -21.32 -5.15 11.91
C SER A 100 -20.83 -4.34 13.08
N PHE A 101 -21.58 -4.39 14.18
CA PHE A 101 -21.21 -3.76 15.44
C PHE A 101 -21.00 -4.83 16.51
N SER A 102 -19.97 -4.65 17.33
CA SER A 102 -19.65 -5.56 18.43
C SER A 102 -19.29 -4.76 19.68
N GLY A 103 -19.49 -5.33 20.87
CA GLY A 103 -19.20 -4.66 22.14
C GLY A 103 -20.13 -3.49 22.48
N ALA A 104 -21.25 -3.33 21.77
CA ALA A 104 -22.20 -2.26 22.02
C ALA A 104 -22.83 -2.34 23.42
N PRO A 105 -22.88 -1.22 24.18
CA PRO A 105 -23.55 -1.19 25.46
C PRO A 105 -25.04 -1.48 25.31
N ALA A 106 -25.65 -2.01 26.38
CA ALA A 106 -27.08 -2.29 26.38
C ALA A 106 -27.87 -0.99 26.15
N GLY A 107 -28.74 -0.98 25.12
CA GLY A 107 -29.52 0.20 24.75
C GLY A 107 -28.84 1.16 23.77
N ALA A 108 -27.65 0.84 23.25
CA ALA A 108 -27.05 1.61 22.16
C ALA A 108 -27.99 1.65 20.94
N ASP A 109 -28.26 2.86 20.44
CA ASP A 109 -29.14 3.08 19.28
C ASP A 109 -28.38 2.86 17.97
N LEU A 110 -28.00 1.61 17.71
CA LEU A 110 -27.28 1.22 16.51
C LEU A 110 -28.24 0.84 15.37
N PRO A 111 -27.93 1.19 14.12
CA PRO A 111 -28.77 0.85 12.99
C PRO A 111 -28.86 -0.67 12.83
N LYS A 112 -30.08 -1.17 12.61
CA LYS A 112 -30.32 -2.59 12.30
C LYS A 112 -29.96 -2.85 10.85
N LEU A 113 -28.75 -3.36 10.63
CA LEU A 113 -28.24 -3.67 9.29
C LEU A 113 -28.38 -5.17 8.96
N PRO A 114 -28.65 -5.52 7.68
CA PRO A 114 -28.56 -6.88 7.19
C PRO A 114 -27.22 -7.54 7.51
N LYS A 115 -27.25 -8.86 7.80
CA LYS A 115 -26.02 -9.66 7.99
C LYS A 115 -25.40 -10.09 6.65
N GLN A 116 -26.18 -10.04 5.57
CA GLN A 116 -25.73 -10.32 4.21
C GLN A 116 -24.90 -9.16 3.65
N TRP A 117 -24.19 -9.42 2.56
CA TRP A 117 -23.59 -8.37 1.75
C TRP A 117 -24.67 -7.41 1.24
N MET A 118 -24.38 -6.12 1.32
CA MET A 118 -25.27 -5.04 0.90
C MET A 118 -24.70 -4.38 -0.35
N LYS A 119 -25.35 -4.55 -1.50
CA LYS A 119 -24.97 -3.89 -2.76
C LYS A 119 -25.19 -2.39 -2.63
N LEU A 120 -24.16 -1.62 -2.94
CA LEU A 120 -24.16 -0.17 -2.86
C LEU A 120 -24.65 0.45 -4.17
N ASP A 121 -25.44 1.51 -4.03
CA ASP A 121 -25.79 2.42 -5.10
C ASP A 121 -24.83 3.61 -5.05
N LYS A 122 -23.82 3.60 -5.92
CA LYS A 122 -22.76 4.62 -5.92
C LYS A 122 -23.28 6.04 -6.17
N SER A 123 -24.46 6.19 -6.77
CA SER A 123 -25.08 7.52 -6.97
C SER A 123 -25.52 8.19 -5.65
N LYS A 124 -25.55 7.44 -4.55
CA LYS A 124 -25.93 7.91 -3.21
C LYS A 124 -24.73 8.09 -2.27
N LEU A 125 -23.52 7.90 -2.79
CA LEU A 125 -22.29 8.05 -2.05
C LEU A 125 -21.63 9.40 -2.35
N PRO A 126 -20.81 9.92 -1.42
CA PRO A 126 -19.86 10.97 -1.74
C PRO A 126 -19.00 10.61 -2.96
N ALA A 127 -18.63 11.62 -3.76
CA ALA A 127 -17.99 11.40 -5.06
C ALA A 127 -16.60 10.73 -4.95
N ASP A 128 -15.84 11.07 -3.91
CA ASP A 128 -14.58 10.46 -3.54
C ASP A 128 -14.75 8.97 -3.22
N LEU A 129 -15.65 8.64 -2.28
CA LEU A 129 -15.93 7.24 -1.92
C LEU A 129 -16.49 6.44 -3.10
N ALA A 130 -17.34 7.05 -3.93
CA ALA A 130 -17.87 6.39 -5.12
C ALA A 130 -16.76 6.02 -6.12
N GLY A 131 -15.74 6.88 -6.27
CA GLY A 131 -14.57 6.63 -7.11
C GLY A 131 -13.66 5.52 -6.57
N ASP A 132 -13.50 5.45 -5.25
CA ASP A 132 -12.70 4.40 -4.60
C ASP A 132 -13.39 3.03 -4.59
N LEU A 133 -14.72 2.99 -4.76
CA LEU A 133 -15.51 1.76 -4.83
C LEU A 133 -15.68 1.23 -6.27
N GLU A 134 -14.64 1.43 -7.09
CA GLU A 134 -14.48 0.85 -8.42
C GLU A 134 -13.11 0.19 -8.54
N PHE A 135 -13.02 -0.90 -9.30
CA PHE A 135 -11.73 -1.51 -9.54
C PHE A 135 -10.92 -0.65 -10.51
N SER A 136 -10.03 0.18 -9.98
CA SER A 136 -9.25 1.15 -10.76
C SER A 136 -7.99 0.56 -11.41
N GLY A 137 -7.78 -0.76 -11.35
CA GLY A 137 -6.53 -1.39 -11.76
C GLY A 137 -5.35 -1.11 -10.82
N LYS A 138 -5.59 -0.53 -9.65
CA LYS A 138 -4.58 -0.46 -8.58
C LYS A 138 -4.49 -1.83 -7.90
N SER A 139 -3.27 -2.29 -7.65
CA SER A 139 -3.02 -3.59 -7.00
C SER A 139 -2.02 -3.52 -5.86
N ASP A 140 -1.60 -2.32 -5.45
CA ASP A 140 -0.63 -2.10 -4.38
C ASP A 140 -1.30 -1.32 -3.23
N PRO A 141 -2.17 -1.96 -2.42
CA PRO A 141 -3.01 -1.25 -1.45
C PRO A 141 -2.20 -0.57 -0.33
N GLY A 142 -0.99 -1.03 -0.04
CA GLY A 142 -0.07 -0.39 0.90
C GLY A 142 0.92 0.58 0.26
N TYR A 143 0.76 0.92 -1.03
CA TYR A 143 1.60 1.89 -1.74
C TYR A 143 3.11 1.64 -1.62
N VAL A 144 3.52 0.36 -1.63
CA VAL A 144 4.94 -0.02 -1.52
C VAL A 144 5.74 0.49 -2.72
N SER A 145 5.14 0.56 -3.91
CA SER A 145 5.74 1.18 -5.09
C SER A 145 6.13 2.64 -4.86
N ASN A 146 5.27 3.46 -4.25
CA ASN A 146 5.57 4.86 -3.93
C ASN A 146 6.74 4.94 -2.94
N LEU A 147 6.75 4.09 -1.91
CA LEU A 147 7.84 4.00 -0.94
C LEU A 147 9.19 3.67 -1.61
N LEU A 148 9.20 2.73 -2.55
CA LEU A 148 10.39 2.34 -3.32
C LEU A 148 10.85 3.44 -4.29
N VAL A 149 9.93 4.14 -4.94
CA VAL A 149 10.24 5.29 -5.82
C VAL A 149 10.81 6.46 -5.03
N ALA A 150 10.39 6.61 -3.78
CA ALA A 150 10.87 7.61 -2.83
C ALA A 150 12.09 7.15 -2.03
N ALA A 151 12.59 5.94 -2.26
CA ALA A 151 13.65 5.37 -1.45
C ALA A 151 15.05 5.86 -1.83
N ALA A 152 15.95 5.85 -0.84
CA ALA A 152 17.36 6.09 -0.97
C ALA A 152 18.16 5.06 -0.15
N ASP A 153 19.38 4.78 -0.58
CA ASP A 153 20.33 3.89 0.10
C ASP A 153 19.77 2.47 0.38
N LEU A 154 18.87 1.98 -0.48
CA LEU A 154 18.37 0.61 -0.40
C LEU A 154 19.47 -0.39 -0.73
N LYS A 155 19.81 -1.22 0.26
CA LYS A 155 20.85 -2.26 0.15
C LYS A 155 20.32 -3.58 0.68
N GLU A 156 20.78 -4.69 0.10
CA GLU A 156 20.49 -6.02 0.64
C GLU A 156 21.23 -6.20 1.98
N THR A 157 20.50 -6.56 3.03
CA THR A 157 21.01 -6.74 4.41
C THR A 157 21.04 -8.20 4.84
N GLY A 158 20.44 -9.07 4.04
CA GLY A 158 20.43 -10.52 4.18
C GLY A 158 19.62 -11.13 3.03
N PRO A 159 19.60 -12.46 2.89
CA PRO A 159 18.86 -13.11 1.82
C PRO A 159 17.40 -12.64 1.77
N ASN A 160 17.00 -12.03 0.65
CA ASN A 160 15.66 -11.49 0.42
C ASN A 160 15.23 -10.35 1.37
N ALA A 161 16.17 -9.70 2.07
CA ALA A 161 15.93 -8.60 2.99
C ALA A 161 16.73 -7.37 2.59
N TYR A 162 16.07 -6.21 2.58
CA TYR A 162 16.62 -4.95 2.12
C TYR A 162 16.30 -3.85 3.13
N ALA A 163 17.22 -2.92 3.31
CA ALA A 163 17.00 -1.76 4.17
C ALA A 163 17.59 -0.50 3.55
N GLY A 164 16.97 0.64 3.86
CA GLY A 164 17.37 1.96 3.40
C GLY A 164 16.49 3.02 4.06
N THR A 165 16.24 4.11 3.35
CA THR A 165 15.32 5.16 3.79
C THR A 165 14.29 5.48 2.70
N THR A 166 13.22 6.17 3.06
CA THR A 166 12.19 6.65 2.14
C THR A 166 11.75 8.06 2.51
N ASP A 167 11.41 8.84 1.49
CA ASP A 167 10.87 10.19 1.63
C ASP A 167 9.34 10.17 1.69
N LEU A 168 8.79 10.34 2.88
CA LEU A 168 7.35 10.39 3.11
C LEU A 168 6.67 11.60 2.47
N THR A 169 7.42 12.68 2.19
CA THR A 169 6.86 13.85 1.48
C THR A 169 6.56 13.55 0.01
N ARG A 170 7.11 12.45 -0.52
CA ARG A 170 6.88 11.95 -1.89
C ARG A 170 5.88 10.77 -1.94
N SER A 171 5.29 10.41 -0.81
CA SER A 171 4.36 9.26 -0.67
C SER A 171 3.05 9.67 0.02
N THR A 172 2.59 10.91 -0.17
CA THR A 172 1.43 11.46 0.55
C THR A 172 0.11 10.75 0.20
N GLU A 173 -0.01 10.19 -1.02
CA GLU A 173 -1.17 9.39 -1.43
C GLU A 173 -1.39 8.13 -0.56
N ALA A 174 -0.34 7.65 0.10
CA ALA A 174 -0.40 6.46 0.95
C ALA A 174 -0.96 6.74 2.34
N GLU A 175 -1.16 8.01 2.71
CA GLU A 175 -1.67 8.45 4.02
C GLU A 175 -0.98 7.75 5.21
N ILE A 176 0.32 7.56 5.10
CA ILE A 176 1.17 6.88 6.10
C ILE A 176 1.19 7.67 7.43
N VAL A 177 1.09 8.99 7.33
CA VAL A 177 0.93 9.92 8.46
C VAL A 177 -0.03 11.02 8.04
N ASP A 178 -0.73 11.61 9.01
CA ASP A 178 -1.55 12.79 8.76
C ASP A 178 -0.70 14.02 8.40
N ALA A 179 -1.33 15.04 7.82
CA ALA A 179 -0.65 16.25 7.36
C ALA A 179 0.05 17.03 8.48
N ALA A 180 -0.49 17.01 9.70
CA ALA A 180 0.10 17.71 10.84
C ALA A 180 1.38 17.02 11.31
N THR A 181 1.39 15.69 11.33
CA THR A 181 2.54 14.85 11.65
C THR A 181 3.60 14.96 10.57
N LEU A 182 3.22 14.93 9.29
CA LEU A 182 4.15 15.15 8.17
C LEU A 182 4.84 16.52 8.27
N THR A 183 4.06 17.57 8.57
CA THR A 183 4.60 18.92 8.79
C THR A 183 5.56 18.95 9.98
N ALA A 184 5.21 18.29 11.09
CA ALA A 184 6.03 18.26 12.30
C ALA A 184 7.34 17.45 12.12
N LEU A 185 7.34 16.45 11.24
CA LEU A 185 8.54 15.69 10.88
C LEU A 185 9.57 16.57 10.16
N GLY A 186 9.11 17.50 9.31
CA GLY A 186 9.98 18.40 8.55
C GLY A 186 11.03 17.61 7.75
N GLU A 187 12.29 17.98 7.88
CA GLU A 187 13.39 17.28 7.20
C GLU A 187 13.51 15.79 7.56
N LYS A 188 13.06 15.38 8.76
CA LYS A 188 13.08 13.95 9.14
C LYS A 188 12.17 13.09 8.27
N ALA A 189 11.16 13.69 7.62
CA ALA A 189 10.26 12.97 6.72
C ALA A 189 10.97 12.47 5.45
N LYS A 190 12.13 13.05 5.09
CA LYS A 190 12.84 12.72 3.84
C LYS A 190 13.73 11.48 3.94
N THR A 191 14.05 11.04 5.16
CA THR A 191 15.00 9.94 5.41
C THR A 191 14.45 8.98 6.45
N VAL A 192 13.19 8.59 6.32
CA VAL A 192 12.53 7.69 7.27
C VAL A 192 13.00 6.25 7.01
N PRO A 193 13.42 5.47 8.02
CA PRO A 193 13.89 4.10 7.80
C PRO A 193 12.84 3.23 7.12
N LEU A 194 13.25 2.54 6.05
CA LEU A 194 12.46 1.60 5.26
C LEU A 194 13.15 0.23 5.28
N GLU A 195 12.39 -0.81 5.59
CA GLU A 195 12.78 -2.21 5.40
C GLU A 195 11.81 -2.89 4.44
N VAL A 196 12.35 -3.71 3.55
CA VAL A 196 11.58 -4.46 2.55
C VAL A 196 12.06 -5.90 2.53
N SER A 197 11.14 -6.86 2.47
CA SER A 197 11.48 -8.25 2.20
C SER A 197 10.68 -8.80 1.04
N VAL A 198 11.30 -9.70 0.28
CA VAL A 198 10.67 -10.43 -0.81
C VAL A 198 10.52 -11.92 -0.46
N ASP A 199 9.59 -12.60 -1.12
CA ASP A 199 9.46 -14.05 -1.04
C ASP A 199 10.48 -14.77 -1.95
N SER A 200 10.42 -16.09 -2.00
CA SER A 200 11.30 -16.92 -2.84
C SER A 200 11.14 -16.70 -4.34
N GLU A 201 10.04 -16.09 -4.78
CA GLU A 201 9.77 -15.74 -6.18
C GLU A 201 10.16 -14.28 -6.48
N GLY A 202 10.69 -13.55 -5.50
CA GLY A 202 11.08 -12.15 -5.64
C GLY A 202 9.91 -11.16 -5.55
N ARG A 203 8.72 -11.61 -5.12
CA ARG A 203 7.57 -10.73 -4.90
C ARG A 203 7.68 -10.03 -3.55
N ILE A 204 7.20 -8.80 -3.44
CA ILE A 204 7.14 -8.09 -2.17
C ILE A 204 6.30 -8.91 -1.19
N ALA A 205 6.90 -9.25 -0.04
CA ALA A 205 6.22 -9.95 1.05
C ALA A 205 5.90 -8.99 2.20
N LYS A 206 6.80 -8.04 2.47
CA LYS A 206 6.63 -7.08 3.56
C LYS A 206 7.38 -5.78 3.29
N ALA A 207 6.80 -4.66 3.69
CA ALA A 207 7.46 -3.35 3.80
C ALA A 207 7.18 -2.74 5.17
N VAL A 208 8.19 -2.15 5.79
CA VAL A 208 8.09 -1.51 7.12
C VAL A 208 8.74 -0.15 7.09
N VAL A 209 7.99 0.88 7.47
CA VAL A 209 8.48 2.24 7.66
C VAL A 209 8.45 2.58 9.14
N ARG A 210 9.60 3.00 9.69
CA ARG A 210 9.72 3.40 11.11
C ARG A 210 9.64 4.90 11.27
N ILE A 211 8.45 5.41 11.55
CA ILE A 211 8.15 6.83 11.64
C ILE A 211 8.66 7.36 12.99
N PRO A 212 9.57 8.34 13.03
CA PRO A 212 10.05 8.90 14.28
C PRO A 212 8.98 9.77 14.94
N ALA A 213 9.08 9.98 16.25
CA ALA A 213 8.21 10.90 16.97
C ALA A 213 8.39 12.35 16.46
N ALA A 214 7.28 13.08 16.33
CA ALA A 214 7.27 14.46 15.86
C ALA A 214 6.08 15.23 16.42
N GLY A 215 6.31 16.45 16.91
CA GLY A 215 5.26 17.25 17.56
C GLY A 215 4.59 16.51 18.71
N LYS A 216 3.28 16.27 18.60
CA LYS A 216 2.50 15.48 19.57
C LYS A 216 2.41 13.99 19.20
N ALA A 217 2.81 13.61 17.99
CA ALA A 217 2.76 12.23 17.52
C ALA A 217 3.91 11.42 18.13
N LYS A 218 3.58 10.23 18.66
CA LYS A 218 4.57 9.26 19.12
C LYS A 218 5.23 8.60 17.91
N ALA A 219 6.40 7.99 18.13
CA ALA A 219 7.00 7.13 17.12
C ALA A 219 6.02 5.98 16.77
N ALA A 220 5.96 5.64 15.50
CA ALA A 220 5.01 4.68 14.97
C ALA A 220 5.64 3.81 13.89
N THR A 221 4.95 2.71 13.56
CA THR A 221 5.36 1.81 12.49
C THR A 221 4.23 1.72 11.49
N TYR A 222 4.54 1.94 10.22
CA TYR A 222 3.68 1.58 9.10
C TYR A 222 4.19 0.25 8.53
N GLU A 223 3.34 -0.77 8.54
CA GLU A 223 3.70 -2.13 8.10
C GLU A 223 2.70 -2.59 7.05
N VAL A 224 3.24 -2.99 5.90
CA VAL A 224 2.49 -3.61 4.80
C VAL A 224 2.96 -5.05 4.68
N VAL A 225 2.03 -5.99 4.58
CA VAL A 225 2.30 -7.41 4.29
C VAL A 225 1.48 -7.82 3.10
N TYR A 226 2.11 -8.49 2.13
CA TYR A 226 1.44 -9.17 1.02
C TYR A 226 1.78 -10.66 1.10
N ASP A 227 0.75 -11.48 1.20
CA ASP A 227 0.88 -12.93 1.38
C ASP A 227 -0.14 -13.71 0.56
N ARG A 228 -0.03 -15.04 0.60
CA ARG A 228 -0.98 -15.96 -0.05
C ARG A 228 -1.20 -15.68 -1.54
N TYR A 229 -0.16 -15.22 -2.24
CA TYR A 229 -0.15 -15.11 -3.69
C TYR A 229 -0.59 -16.42 -4.33
N GLY A 230 -1.60 -16.36 -5.21
CA GLY A 230 -2.18 -17.52 -5.89
C GLY A 230 -2.93 -18.52 -5.02
N SER A 231 -3.01 -18.30 -3.70
CA SER A 231 -3.70 -19.19 -2.75
C SER A 231 -4.79 -18.48 -1.95
N ALA A 232 -4.87 -17.15 -2.01
CA ALA A 232 -6.04 -16.42 -1.56
C ALA A 232 -7.27 -16.84 -2.37
N ALA A 233 -8.42 -16.95 -1.71
CA ALA A 233 -9.66 -17.32 -2.38
C ALA A 233 -10.03 -16.28 -3.44
N PRO A 234 -10.40 -16.71 -4.67
CA PRO A 234 -10.89 -15.79 -5.68
C PRO A 234 -12.11 -15.01 -5.20
N LEU A 235 -12.19 -13.74 -5.58
CA LEU A 235 -13.30 -12.88 -5.19
C LEU A 235 -14.40 -12.92 -6.25
N THR A 236 -15.64 -13.07 -5.80
CA THR A 236 -16.82 -13.12 -6.68
C THR A 236 -17.97 -12.33 -6.07
N ALA A 237 -18.89 -11.88 -6.92
CA ALA A 237 -20.10 -11.20 -6.46
C ALA A 237 -20.89 -12.11 -5.49
N PRO A 238 -21.40 -11.57 -4.37
CA PRO A 238 -22.16 -12.36 -3.41
C PRO A 238 -23.48 -12.86 -4.00
N ALA A 239 -23.70 -14.18 -4.01
CA ALA A 239 -24.92 -14.80 -4.57
C ALA A 239 -26.23 -14.42 -3.84
N GLY A 240 -26.15 -13.95 -2.58
CA GLY A 240 -27.29 -13.57 -1.74
C GLY A 240 -27.24 -12.13 -1.24
N GLY A 241 -26.62 -11.23 -2.01
CA GLY A 241 -26.56 -9.81 -1.66
C GLY A 241 -27.93 -9.14 -1.66
N VAL A 242 -28.13 -8.17 -0.78
CA VAL A 242 -29.35 -7.33 -0.72
C VAL A 242 -29.01 -5.89 -1.06
N ALA A 243 -29.98 -5.04 -1.42
CA ALA A 243 -29.71 -3.62 -1.57
C ALA A 243 -29.35 -2.98 -0.22
N ALA A 244 -28.35 -2.09 -0.18
CA ALA A 244 -28.02 -1.36 1.04
C ALA A 244 -29.20 -0.46 1.47
N PRO A 245 -29.60 -0.50 2.75
CA PRO A 245 -30.68 0.35 3.27
C PRO A 245 -30.21 1.81 3.41
N ALA A 246 -31.17 2.74 3.55
CA ALA A 246 -30.91 4.18 3.71
C ALA A 246 -29.88 4.49 4.83
N ALA A 247 -29.94 3.76 5.94
CA ALA A 247 -29.03 3.91 7.07
C ALA A 247 -27.54 3.74 6.68
N VAL A 248 -27.22 2.88 5.72
CA VAL A 248 -25.84 2.70 5.25
C VAL A 248 -25.34 3.97 4.55
N TYR A 249 -26.17 4.58 3.71
CA TYR A 249 -25.78 5.83 3.03
C TYR A 249 -25.69 7.00 4.00
N GLN A 250 -26.53 7.05 5.04
CA GLN A 250 -26.43 8.07 6.08
C GLN A 250 -25.08 8.01 6.81
N MET A 251 -24.55 6.80 7.06
CA MET A 251 -23.23 6.63 7.67
C MET A 251 -22.07 7.12 6.79
N PHE A 252 -22.23 7.09 5.46
CA PHE A 252 -21.17 7.54 4.55
C PHE A 252 -21.23 9.03 4.22
N ASN A 253 -22.35 9.70 4.51
CA ASN A 253 -22.53 11.13 4.23
C ASN A 253 -22.43 12.01 5.49
N SER A 254 -22.08 11.41 6.64
CA SER A 254 -21.88 12.09 7.92
C SER A 254 -20.42 12.50 8.11
#